data_AF-A0A8H6D3A3-F1
#
_entry.id   AF-A0A8H6D3A3-F1
#
_cell.length_a   1.000
_cell.length_b   1.000
_cell.length_c   1.000
_cell.angle_alpha   90.00
_cell.angle_beta   90.00
_cell.angle_gamma   90.00
#
_symmetry.space_group_name_H-M   'P 1'
#
loop_
_entity.id
_entity.type
_entity.pdbx_description
1 polymer ?
#
loop_
_entity_poly.entity_id
_entity_poly.type
_entity_poly.pdbx_seq_one_letter_code
_entity_poly.pdbx_strand_id
1 'polypeptide(L)'
;MSHLTYTAYEGYGERAKKDLWYSQAVRVGDIIECSGQGGWDRETEKIDPNVVIQIEKAFDNVECALKAAGSRGWEDVFFLRSHHLPCNNEAIETMVRCLKKYCPNHQPTWTALGVPRLALDDMRVEIEVRAHVPKDREEK
;
A
#
# COMPACT_ATOMS: atom_id res chain seq x y z
N MET A 1 -0.04 14.13 22.87
CA MET A 1 -0.63 13.49 21.69
C MET A 1 0.09 14.00 20.46
N SER A 2 0.31 13.17 19.45
CA SER A 2 0.87 13.66 18.18
C SER A 2 -0.06 14.68 17.54
N HIS A 3 0.49 15.69 16.87
CA HIS A 3 -0.29 16.68 16.11
C HIS A 3 -0.68 16.16 14.71
N LEU A 4 -0.16 14.99 14.31
CA LEU A 4 -0.44 14.34 13.04
C LEU A 4 -1.71 13.49 13.13
N THR A 5 -2.40 13.36 12.00
CA THR A 5 -3.59 12.51 11.87
C THR A 5 -3.18 11.13 11.35
N TYR A 6 -3.40 10.11 12.17
CA TYR A 6 -3.15 8.71 11.84
C TYR A 6 -4.46 8.00 11.53
N THR A 7 -4.50 7.28 10.41
CA THR A 7 -5.71 6.60 9.94
C THR A 7 -5.49 5.09 9.85
N ALA A 8 -6.59 4.36 10.05
CA ALA A 8 -6.69 2.93 9.91
C ALA A 8 -8.02 2.64 9.20
N TYR A 9 -7.99 1.80 8.17
CA TYR A 9 -9.20 1.33 7.52
C TYR A 9 -9.83 0.19 8.31
N GLU A 10 -11.14 -0.04 8.11
CA GLU A 10 -11.91 -1.08 8.77
C GLU A 10 -11.33 -2.49 8.54
N GLY A 11 -11.43 -3.35 9.55
CA GLY A 11 -10.93 -4.72 9.50
C GLY A 11 -9.45 -4.79 9.89
N TYR A 12 -8.57 -5.22 8.98
CA TYR A 12 -7.16 -5.43 9.30
C TYR A 12 -6.50 -4.15 9.81
N GLY A 13 -6.83 -2.97 9.28
CA GLY A 13 -6.22 -1.73 9.71
C GLY A 13 -6.47 -1.40 11.19
N GLU A 14 -7.71 -1.56 11.65
CA GLU A 14 -8.09 -1.36 13.06
C GLU A 14 -7.47 -2.41 13.98
N ARG A 15 -7.44 -3.68 13.55
CA ARG A 15 -6.80 -4.77 14.31
C ARG A 15 -5.29 -4.58 14.40
N ALA A 16 -4.62 -4.25 13.31
CA ALA A 16 -3.20 -3.89 13.30
C ALA A 16 -2.91 -2.70 14.24
N LYS A 17 -3.77 -1.68 14.25
CA LYS A 17 -3.62 -0.54 15.18
C LYS A 17 -3.71 -0.95 16.64
N LYS A 18 -4.61 -1.88 16.96
CA LYS A 18 -4.83 -2.37 18.33
C LYS A 18 -3.76 -3.36 18.77
N ASP A 19 -3.47 -4.35 17.92
CA ASP A 19 -2.73 -5.56 18.28
C ASP A 19 -1.24 -5.49 17.87
N LEU A 20 -0.90 -4.72 16.83
CA LEU A 20 0.47 -4.53 16.32
C LEU A 20 1.01 -3.11 16.52
N TRP A 21 0.19 -2.20 17.04
CA TRP A 21 0.57 -0.86 17.48
C TRP A 21 1.09 0.09 16.37
N TYR A 22 0.59 -0.06 15.15
CA TYR A 22 0.88 0.88 14.04
C TYR A 22 -0.39 1.26 13.26
N SER A 23 -0.38 2.41 12.59
CA SER A 23 -1.50 2.87 11.76
C SER A 23 -1.23 2.61 10.28
N GLN A 24 -2.28 2.49 9.47
CA GLN A 24 -2.14 2.16 8.04
C GLN A 24 -1.64 3.34 7.23
N ALA A 25 -1.97 4.56 7.64
CA ALA A 25 -1.41 5.77 7.05
C ALA A 25 -1.32 6.91 8.07
N VAL A 26 -0.52 7.92 7.73
CA VAL A 26 -0.43 9.19 8.43
C VAL A 26 -0.36 10.34 7.44
N ARG A 27 -1.05 11.44 7.75
CA ARG A 27 -0.96 12.67 6.95
C ARG A 27 0.07 13.63 7.54
N VAL A 28 1.05 14.02 6.72
CA VAL A 28 2.13 14.96 7.03
C VAL A 28 2.08 16.12 6.04
N GLY A 29 1.39 17.19 6.40
CA GLY A 29 1.16 18.33 5.49
C GLY A 29 0.34 17.92 4.27
N ASP A 30 0.94 18.04 3.09
CA ASP A 30 0.37 17.61 1.79
C ASP A 30 0.82 16.21 1.38
N ILE A 31 1.52 15.48 2.24
CA ILE A 31 1.96 14.10 1.99
C ILE A 31 1.15 13.14 2.85
N ILE A 32 0.76 12.01 2.28
CA ILE A 32 0.28 10.84 3.01
C ILE A 32 1.35 9.77 2.92
N GLU A 33 1.84 9.34 4.07
CA GLU A 33 2.74 8.21 4.23
C GLU A 33 1.87 6.97 4.50
N CYS A 34 2.01 5.94 3.67
CA CYS A 34 1.30 4.68 3.82
C CYS A 34 2.25 3.62 4.38
N SER A 35 1.83 2.92 5.44
CA SER A 35 2.54 1.75 5.93
C SER A 35 2.55 0.65 4.87
N GLY A 36 3.55 -0.25 4.94
CA GLY A 36 3.64 -1.38 4.02
C GLY A 36 2.35 -2.20 3.97
N GLN A 37 1.81 -2.42 2.77
CA GLN A 37 0.63 -3.22 2.50
C GLN A 37 1.01 -4.52 1.80
N GLY A 38 0.50 -5.64 2.32
CA GLY A 38 0.66 -6.97 1.75
C GLY A 38 -0.66 -7.52 1.18
N GLY A 39 -0.60 -8.75 0.68
CA GLY A 39 -1.71 -9.43 0.03
C GLY A 39 -2.77 -10.02 0.97
N TRP A 40 -2.91 -9.51 2.20
CA TRP A 40 -3.89 -10.02 3.15
C TRP A 40 -5.32 -9.64 2.78
N ASP A 41 -6.23 -10.53 3.15
CA ASP A 41 -7.64 -10.24 3.21
C ASP A 41 -7.96 -9.34 4.42
N ARG A 42 -8.60 -8.19 4.19
CA ARG A 42 -8.86 -7.22 5.26
C ARG A 42 -9.83 -7.73 6.33
N GLU A 43 -10.69 -8.69 6.01
CA GLU A 43 -11.65 -9.23 6.97
C GLU A 43 -11.07 -10.45 7.70
N THR A 44 -10.52 -11.40 6.94
CA THR A 44 -10.11 -12.72 7.44
C THR A 44 -8.61 -12.86 7.72
N GLU A 45 -7.80 -11.89 7.32
CA GLU A 45 -6.33 -11.87 7.41
C GLU A 45 -5.62 -12.98 6.63
N LYS A 46 -6.37 -13.81 5.91
CA LYS A 46 -5.80 -14.87 5.08
C LYS A 46 -4.99 -14.26 3.94
N ILE A 47 -3.84 -14.87 3.70
CA ILE A 47 -2.93 -14.50 2.62
C ILE A 47 -2.93 -15.64 1.61
N ASP A 48 -3.21 -15.33 0.36
CA ASP A 48 -3.17 -16.32 -0.71
C ASP A 48 -1.72 -16.69 -1.02
N PRO A 49 -1.34 -17.97 -1.17
CA PRO A 49 0.06 -18.34 -1.47
C PRO A 49 0.53 -17.88 -2.87
N ASN A 50 -0.39 -17.53 -3.77
CA ASN A 50 -0.07 -17.07 -5.12
C ASN A 50 0.38 -15.60 -5.10
N VAL A 51 1.62 -15.35 -5.56
CA VAL A 51 2.22 -14.00 -5.60
C VAL A 51 1.41 -13.01 -6.45
N VAL A 52 0.77 -13.47 -7.53
CA VAL A 52 -0.04 -12.63 -8.42
C VAL A 52 -1.26 -12.10 -7.65
N ILE A 53 -1.98 -13.00 -6.96
CA ILE A 53 -3.14 -12.64 -6.14
C ILE A 53 -2.71 -11.73 -4.99
N GLN A 54 -1.58 -12.01 -4.35
CA GLN A 54 -1.07 -11.15 -3.28
C GLN A 54 -0.74 -9.73 -3.76
N ILE A 55 -0.11 -9.58 -4.93
CA ILE A 55 0.20 -8.26 -5.48
C ILE A 55 -1.08 -7.48 -5.78
N GLU A 56 -2.07 -8.13 -6.41
CA GLU A 56 -3.35 -7.50 -6.69
C GLU A 56 -4.06 -7.04 -5.40
N LYS A 57 -4.10 -7.90 -4.38
CA LYS A 57 -4.64 -7.55 -3.06
C LYS A 57 -3.83 -6.46 -2.37
N ALA A 58 -2.51 -6.48 -2.47
CA ALA A 58 -1.64 -5.44 -1.89
C ALA A 58 -1.94 -4.07 -2.52
N PHE A 59 -2.15 -4.01 -3.84
CA PHE A 59 -2.60 -2.77 -4.51
C PHE A 59 -3.97 -2.31 -4.01
N ASP A 60 -4.93 -3.22 -3.84
CA ASP A 60 -6.25 -2.88 -3.27
C ASP A 60 -6.17 -2.41 -1.81
N ASN A 61 -5.21 -2.93 -1.05
CA ASN A 61 -4.95 -2.50 0.33
C ASN A 61 -4.30 -1.12 0.39
N VAL A 62 -3.35 -0.82 -0.50
CA VAL A 62 -2.80 0.54 -0.67
C VAL A 62 -3.90 1.53 -1.03
N GLU A 63 -4.74 1.20 -2.00
CA GLU A 63 -5.86 2.03 -2.44
C GLU A 63 -6.79 2.38 -1.25
N CYS A 64 -7.13 1.37 -0.44
CA CYS A 64 -7.98 1.54 0.73
C CYS A 64 -7.32 2.40 1.82
N ALA A 65 -6.05 2.16 2.14
CA ALA A 65 -5.31 2.94 3.14
C ALA A 65 -5.20 4.42 2.76
N LEU A 66 -4.88 4.68 1.50
CA LEU A 66 -4.75 6.01 0.95
C LEU A 66 -6.09 6.77 0.94
N LYS A 67 -7.17 6.12 0.49
CA LYS A 67 -8.52 6.70 0.54
C LYS A 67 -8.99 6.99 1.96
N ALA A 68 -8.73 6.09 2.91
CA ALA A 68 -9.03 6.31 4.32
C ALA A 68 -8.25 7.50 4.92
N ALA A 69 -7.11 7.85 4.34
CA ALA A 69 -6.31 9.03 4.70
C ALA A 69 -6.70 10.31 3.92
N GLY A 70 -7.73 10.25 3.07
CA GLY A 70 -8.26 11.39 2.33
C GLY A 70 -7.54 11.68 1.00
N SER A 71 -6.89 10.68 0.38
CA SER A 71 -6.44 10.79 -1.02
C SER A 71 -7.45 10.19 -2.00
N ARG A 72 -7.19 10.34 -3.30
CA ARG A 72 -7.92 9.66 -4.39
C ARG A 72 -7.34 8.27 -4.70
N GLY A 73 -6.63 7.68 -3.75
CA GLY A 73 -5.96 6.39 -3.91
C GLY A 73 -4.65 6.49 -4.69
N TRP A 74 -4.41 5.50 -5.55
CA TRP A 74 -3.20 5.40 -6.38
C TRP A 74 -2.99 6.57 -7.35
N GLU A 75 -4.06 7.32 -7.68
CA GLU A 75 -3.96 8.51 -8.54
C GLU A 75 -3.00 9.58 -7.98
N ASP A 76 -2.85 9.62 -6.65
CA ASP A 76 -2.04 10.63 -5.96
C ASP A 76 -0.65 10.12 -5.58
N VAL A 77 -0.30 8.87 -5.91
CA VAL A 77 0.98 8.25 -5.56
C VAL A 77 2.10 8.78 -6.45
N PHE A 78 3.18 9.26 -5.83
CA PHE A 78 4.38 9.70 -6.58
C PHE A 78 5.61 8.82 -6.32
N PHE A 79 5.56 8.01 -5.26
CA PHE A 79 6.65 7.17 -4.81
C PHE A 79 6.12 5.84 -4.31
N LEU A 80 6.73 4.75 -4.75
CA LEU A 80 6.55 3.43 -4.16
C LEU A 80 7.87 2.67 -4.02
N ARG A 81 7.92 1.82 -3.00
CA ARG A 81 8.93 0.77 -2.86
C ARG A 81 8.22 -0.55 -2.62
N SER A 82 8.70 -1.61 -3.27
CA SER A 82 8.16 -2.95 -3.06
C SER A 82 9.24 -3.96 -2.71
N HIS A 83 8.93 -4.78 -1.73
CA HIS A 83 9.78 -5.85 -1.20
C HIS A 83 9.18 -7.19 -1.60
N HIS A 84 9.98 -8.09 -2.17
CA HIS A 84 9.50 -9.31 -2.81
C HIS A 84 10.22 -10.56 -2.30
N LEU A 85 9.46 -11.66 -2.24
CA LEU A 85 9.94 -12.99 -1.90
C LEU A 85 9.15 -14.05 -2.71
N PRO A 86 9.64 -14.53 -3.88
CA PRO A 86 10.84 -14.09 -4.60
C PRO A 86 10.60 -12.85 -5.47
N CYS A 87 11.66 -12.09 -5.74
CA CYS A 87 11.65 -11.01 -6.73
C CYS A 87 11.87 -11.57 -8.15
N ASN A 88 10.89 -12.29 -8.70
CA ASN A 88 10.97 -12.93 -10.02
C ASN A 88 10.23 -12.14 -11.11
N ASN A 89 10.35 -12.56 -12.37
CA ASN A 89 9.71 -11.88 -13.50
C ASN A 89 8.18 -11.83 -13.38
N GLU A 90 7.55 -12.90 -12.90
CA GLU A 90 6.08 -12.95 -12.70
C GLU A 90 5.59 -11.87 -11.72
N ALA A 91 6.31 -11.69 -10.59
CA ALA A 91 6.02 -10.64 -9.63
C ALA A 91 6.20 -9.24 -10.26
N ILE A 92 7.31 -9.02 -10.97
CA ILE A 92 7.59 -7.73 -11.62
C ILE A 92 6.57 -7.42 -12.72
N GLU A 93 6.20 -8.38 -13.57
CA GLU A 93 5.18 -8.23 -14.60
C GLU A 93 3.81 -7.92 -14.00
N THR A 94 3.47 -8.56 -12.88
CA THR A 94 2.23 -8.28 -12.15
C THR A 94 2.23 -6.87 -11.55
N MET A 95 3.34 -6.43 -10.93
CA MET A 95 3.49 -5.06 -10.45
C MET A 95 3.29 -4.04 -11.59
N VAL A 96 3.89 -4.28 -12.76
CA VAL A 96 3.73 -3.41 -13.94
C VAL A 96 2.28 -3.37 -14.42
N ARG A 97 1.60 -4.53 -14.45
CA ARG A 97 0.18 -4.60 -14.80
C ARG A 97 -0.68 -3.79 -13.84
N CYS A 98 -0.45 -3.93 -12.53
CA CYS A 98 -1.16 -3.15 -11.52
C CYS A 98 -0.84 -1.65 -11.62
N LEU A 99 0.42 -1.25 -11.77
CA LEU A 99 0.78 0.17 -11.95
C LEU A 99 0.07 0.78 -13.16
N LYS A 100 0.00 0.09 -14.30
CA LYS A 100 -0.76 0.56 -15.48
C LYS A 100 -2.27 0.68 -15.21
N LYS A 101 -2.84 -0.22 -14.41
CA LYS A 101 -4.26 -0.23 -14.05
C LYS A 101 -4.62 0.91 -13.08
N TYR A 102 -3.83 1.08 -12.01
CA TYR A 102 -4.12 2.00 -10.91
C TYR A 102 -3.56 3.41 -11.12
N CYS A 103 -2.50 3.56 -11.91
CA CYS A 103 -1.89 4.83 -12.29
C CYS A 103 -1.94 5.04 -13.82
N PRO A 104 -3.13 5.06 -14.47
CA PRO A 104 -3.22 5.15 -15.93
C PRO A 104 -2.69 6.49 -16.48
N ASN A 105 -2.68 7.54 -15.65
CA ASN A 105 -2.40 8.91 -16.06
C ASN A 105 -1.05 9.45 -15.56
N HIS A 106 -0.25 8.65 -14.85
CA HIS A 106 1.09 9.05 -14.39
C HIS A 106 1.97 7.81 -14.11
N GLN A 107 3.28 8.02 -13.94
CA GLN A 107 4.21 6.95 -13.57
C GLN A 107 4.93 7.33 -12.27
N PRO A 108 4.62 6.68 -11.14
CA PRO A 108 5.32 6.95 -9.90
C PRO A 108 6.77 6.46 -9.95
N THR A 109 7.63 7.06 -9.13
CA THR A 109 8.99 6.53 -8.92
C THR A 109 8.91 5.19 -8.21
N TRP A 110 9.64 4.18 -8.70
CA TRP A 110 9.55 2.82 -8.18
C TRP A 110 10.93 2.20 -7.95
N THR A 111 11.14 1.64 -6.76
CA THR A 111 12.24 0.72 -6.46
C THR A 111 11.69 -0.64 -6.04
N ALA A 112 12.20 -1.72 -6.63
CA ALA A 112 11.86 -3.10 -6.27
C ALA A 112 13.08 -3.78 -5.64
N LEU A 113 12.87 -4.47 -4.52
CA LEU A 113 13.92 -5.16 -3.77
C LEU A 113 13.53 -6.61 -3.52
N GLY A 114 14.46 -7.54 -3.75
CA GLY A 114 14.38 -8.88 -3.19
C GLY A 114 14.81 -8.85 -1.73
N VAL A 115 14.01 -9.43 -0.84
CA VAL A 115 14.30 -9.50 0.60
C VAL A 115 14.36 -10.95 1.07
N PRO A 116 15.07 -11.26 2.18
CA PRO A 116 15.14 -12.62 2.68
C PRO A 116 13.86 -13.08 3.40
N ARG A 117 13.03 -12.13 3.87
CA ARG A 117 11.79 -12.40 4.62
C ARG A 117 10.89 -11.16 4.69
N LEU A 118 9.58 -11.36 4.89
CA LEU A 118 8.56 -10.35 5.21
C LEU A 118 7.92 -10.65 6.57
N ALA A 119 7.07 -9.74 7.08
CA ALA A 119 6.55 -9.79 8.44
C ALA A 119 5.76 -11.08 8.79
N LEU A 120 5.02 -11.64 7.83
CA LEU A 120 4.26 -12.89 7.97
C LEU A 120 4.81 -13.95 7.02
N ASP A 121 4.80 -15.22 7.45
CA ASP A 121 5.43 -16.33 6.73
C ASP A 121 4.85 -16.55 5.32
N ASP A 122 3.55 -16.28 5.14
CA ASP A 122 2.87 -16.41 3.85
C ASP A 122 3.01 -15.18 2.95
N MET A 123 3.56 -14.05 3.44
CA MET A 123 3.76 -12.88 2.60
C MET A 123 4.81 -13.13 1.52
N ARG A 124 4.50 -12.68 0.31
CA ARG A 124 5.38 -12.70 -0.87
C ARG A 124 5.67 -11.30 -1.40
N VAL A 125 4.86 -10.32 -1.03
CA VAL A 125 5.06 -8.90 -1.36
C VAL A 125 4.66 -7.98 -0.21
N GLU A 126 5.38 -6.88 -0.07
CA GLU A 126 4.99 -5.73 0.75
C GLU A 126 5.25 -4.44 -0.03
N ILE A 127 4.25 -3.56 -0.10
CA ILE A 127 4.27 -2.32 -0.89
C ILE A 127 4.07 -1.13 0.03
N GLU A 128 5.06 -0.24 0.08
CA GLU A 128 4.95 1.05 0.77
C GLU A 128 4.88 2.18 -0.25
N VAL A 129 4.06 3.19 0.03
CA VAL A 129 3.82 4.30 -0.90
C VAL A 129 3.76 5.64 -0.19
N ARG A 130 4.03 6.69 -0.96
CA ARG A 130 3.75 8.08 -0.58
C ARG A 130 2.86 8.73 -1.62
N ALA A 131 1.82 9.40 -1.14
CA ALA A 131 0.91 10.16 -1.97
C ALA A 131 1.01 11.65 -1.67
N HIS A 132 0.82 12.49 -2.68
CA HIS A 132 0.80 13.95 -2.55
C HIS A 132 -0.61 14.48 -2.79
N VAL A 133 -1.19 15.09 -1.76
CA VAL A 133 -2.57 15.60 -1.72
C VAL A 133 -2.55 17.03 -1.18
N PRO A 134 -2.51 18.06 -2.04
CA PRO A 134 -2.59 19.45 -1.60
C PRO A 134 -3.90 19.75 -0.87
N LYS A 135 -3.86 20.60 0.18
CA LYS A 135 -5.07 21.04 0.91
C LYS A 135 -6.13 21.73 0.05
N ASP A 136 -5.71 22.44 -1.00
CA ASP A 136 -6.59 23.27 -1.84
C ASP A 136 -6.83 22.67 -3.23
N ARG A 137 -6.77 21.32 -3.34
CA ARG A 137 -6.97 20.68 -4.62
C ARG A 137 -8.44 20.73 -5.02
N GLU A 138 -8.78 21.65 -5.92
CA GLU A 138 -10.07 21.65 -6.63
C GLU A 138 -10.26 20.31 -7.37
N GLU A 139 -11.46 19.75 -7.27
CA GLU A 139 -11.90 18.61 -8.08
C GLU A 139 -11.88 19.06 -9.56
N LYS A 140 -10.84 18.66 -10.29
CA LYS A 140 -10.76 18.83 -11.75
C LYS A 140 -11.39 17.64 -12.47
#